data_AF-A0A660ZR97-F1
#
_entry.id   AF-A0A660ZR97-F1
#
_cell.length_a   1.000
_cell.length_b   1.000
_cell.length_c   1.000
_cell.angle_alpha   90.00
_cell.angle_beta   90.00
_cell.angle_gamma   90.00
#
_symmetry.space_group_name_H-M   'P 1'
#
loop_
_entity.id
_entity.type
_entity.pdbx_description
1 polymer ?
#
loop_
_entity_poly.entity_id
_entity_poly.type
_entity_poly.pdbx_seq_one_letter_code
_entity_poly.pdbx_strand_id
1 'polypeptide(L)'
;MAVVLDGSKLGIDELVRVARFNEKVELPDYAIEKIKKCRAMVEKKIEAHEIMYGVNTGIGEFSEVVLTDEQIQEFQKYLIYNHAAGIGDPAPIEYVRGAMA
;
A
#
# COMPACT_ATOMS: atom_id res chain seq x y z
N MET A 1 16.12 -19.17 -4.50
CA MET A 1 14.86 -19.68 -3.90
C MET A 1 14.09 -18.45 -3.48
N ALA A 2 12.84 -18.31 -3.92
CA ALA A 2 12.09 -17.09 -3.70
C ALA A 2 11.99 -16.73 -2.20
N VAL A 3 12.04 -15.44 -1.89
CA VAL A 3 11.73 -14.91 -0.56
C VAL A 3 10.21 -14.91 -0.41
N VAL A 4 9.71 -15.57 0.64
CA VAL A 4 8.27 -15.67 0.90
C VAL A 4 7.86 -14.58 1.89
N LEU A 5 7.02 -13.63 1.46
CA LEU A 5 6.49 -12.58 2.34
C LEU A 5 5.15 -13.01 2.93
N ASP A 6 5.14 -13.32 4.22
CA ASP A 6 3.94 -13.84 4.90
C ASP A 6 3.17 -12.82 5.75
N GLY A 7 3.68 -11.58 5.81
CA GLY A 7 3.13 -10.48 6.59
C GLY A 7 3.48 -10.50 8.08
N SER A 8 4.41 -11.35 8.53
CA SER A 8 4.81 -11.45 9.94
C SER A 8 6.30 -11.21 10.19
N LYS A 9 7.18 -11.67 9.30
CA LYS A 9 8.63 -11.53 9.45
C LYS A 9 9.30 -11.35 8.08
N LEU A 10 10.25 -10.43 8.03
CA LEU A 10 11.20 -10.27 6.93
C LEU A 10 12.57 -10.02 7.55
N GLY A 11 13.50 -10.96 7.39
CA GLY A 11 14.87 -10.82 7.89
C GLY A 11 15.69 -9.81 7.07
N ILE A 12 16.74 -9.24 7.68
CA ILE A 12 17.65 -8.33 6.97
C ILE A 12 18.32 -9.05 5.79
N ASP A 13 18.74 -10.30 5.96
CA ASP A 13 19.36 -11.08 4.90
C ASP A 13 18.41 -11.32 3.72
N GLU A 14 17.13 -11.59 4.01
CA GLU A 14 16.07 -11.73 3.00
C GLU A 14 15.82 -10.42 2.25
N LEU A 15 15.71 -9.31 2.98
CA LEU A 15 15.57 -7.99 2.41
C LEU A 15 16.75 -7.65 1.49
N VAL A 16 17.98 -7.96 1.91
CA VAL A 16 19.19 -7.78 1.10
C VAL A 16 19.15 -8.63 -0.17
N ARG A 17 18.67 -9.88 -0.10
CA ARG A 17 18.47 -10.74 -1.29
C ARG A 17 17.50 -10.11 -2.29
N VAL A 18 16.39 -9.55 -1.82
CA VAL A 18 15.44 -8.85 -2.69
C VAL A 18 16.05 -7.55 -3.24
N ALA A 19 16.64 -6.71 -2.39
CA ALA A 19 17.13 -5.38 -2.74
C ALA A 19 18.34 -5.41 -3.69
N ARG A 20 19.37 -6.21 -3.37
CA ARG A 20 20.67 -6.19 -4.05
C ARG A 20 20.85 -7.30 -5.08
N PHE A 21 20.21 -8.45 -4.86
CA PHE A 21 20.45 -9.65 -5.66
C PHE A 21 19.27 -10.03 -6.57
N ASN A 22 18.24 -9.19 -6.61
CA ASN A 22 17.06 -9.39 -7.44
C ASN A 22 16.37 -10.76 -7.23
N GLU A 23 16.42 -11.30 -6.00
CA GLU A 23 15.73 -12.55 -5.68
C GLU A 23 14.21 -12.37 -5.89
N LYS A 24 13.56 -13.40 -6.43
CA LYS A 24 12.10 -13.38 -6.62
C LYS A 24 11.39 -13.37 -5.27
N VAL A 25 10.22 -12.75 -5.25
CA VAL A 25 9.34 -12.71 -4.10
C VAL A 25 8.05 -13.46 -4.42
N GLU A 26 7.55 -14.20 -3.43
CA GLU A 26 6.29 -14.93 -3.52
C GLU A 26 5.42 -14.64 -2.28
N LEU A 27 4.10 -14.65 -2.48
CA LEU A 27 3.14 -14.58 -1.40
C LEU A 27 2.54 -15.97 -1.18
N PRO A 28 2.48 -16.47 0.05
CA PRO A 28 1.80 -17.73 0.32
C PRO A 28 0.27 -17.53 0.21
N ASP A 29 -0.45 -18.58 -0.17
CA ASP A 29 -1.90 -18.51 -0.40
C ASP A 29 -2.67 -17.93 0.81
N TYR A 30 -2.28 -18.28 2.04
CA TYR A 30 -2.94 -17.75 3.24
C TYR A 30 -2.76 -16.24 3.41
N ALA A 31 -1.67 -15.64 2.92
CA ALA A 31 -1.48 -14.19 2.98
C ALA A 31 -2.40 -13.50 1.98
N ILE A 32 -2.55 -14.07 0.78
CA ILE A 32 -3.50 -13.61 -0.23
C ILE A 32 -4.94 -13.67 0.31
N GLU A 33 -5.32 -14.76 0.98
CA GLU A 33 -6.65 -14.88 1.58
C GLU A 33 -6.89 -13.88 2.71
N LYS A 34 -5.87 -13.56 3.52
CA LYS A 34 -5.96 -12.47 4.51
C LYS A 34 -6.18 -11.11 3.85
N ILE A 35 -5.45 -10.79 2.77
CA ILE A 35 -5.62 -9.55 2.00
C ILE A 35 -7.05 -9.44 1.47
N LYS A 36 -7.57 -10.49 0.83
CA LYS A 36 -8.95 -10.53 0.33
C LYS A 36 -9.97 -10.32 1.43
N LYS A 37 -9.80 -10.98 2.59
CA LYS A 37 -10.70 -10.83 3.74
C LYS A 37 -10.71 -9.40 4.27
N CYS A 38 -9.55 -8.76 4.39
CA CYS A 38 -9.44 -7.36 4.80
C CYS A 38 -10.12 -6.44 3.79
N ARG A 39 -9.90 -6.68 2.48
CA ARG A 39 -10.52 -5.89 1.42
C ARG A 39 -12.04 -5.97 1.45
N ALA A 40 -12.60 -7.17 1.56
CA ALA A 40 -14.04 -7.37 1.65
C ALA A 40 -14.66 -6.69 2.89
N MET A 41 -13.92 -6.59 4.00
CA MET A 41 -14.36 -5.84 5.17
C MET A 41 -14.43 -4.34 4.90
N VAL A 42 -13.41 -3.77 4.25
CA VAL A 42 -13.40 -2.35 3.86
C VAL A 42 -14.55 -2.04 2.89
N GLU A 43 -14.79 -2.90 1.90
CA GLU A 43 -15.89 -2.74 0.93
C GLU A 43 -17.25 -2.71 1.61
N LYS A 44 -17.52 -3.63 2.54
CA LYS A 44 -18.77 -3.63 3.32
C LYS A 44 -18.96 -2.34 4.13
N LYS A 45 -17.88 -1.77 4.68
CA LYS A 45 -17.95 -0.51 5.43
C LYS A 45 -18.21 0.69 4.53
N ILE A 46 -17.66 0.69 3.31
CA ILE A 46 -17.95 1.71 2.30
C ILE A 46 -19.43 1.64 1.92
N GLU A 47 -19.96 0.45 1.62
CA GLU A 47 -21.38 0.24 1.30
C GLU A 47 -22.32 0.64 2.45
N ALA A 48 -21.90 0.45 3.70
CA ALA A 48 -22.62 0.89 4.89
C ALA A 48 -22.51 2.40 5.17
N HIS A 49 -21.81 3.16 4.32
CA HIS A 49 -21.49 4.58 4.49
C HIS A 49 -20.83 4.89 5.86
N GLU A 50 -20.01 3.97 6.37
CA GLU A 50 -19.19 4.24 7.57
C GLU A 50 -18.09 5.26 7.22
N ILE A 51 -17.97 6.33 8.02
CA ILE A 51 -16.95 7.36 7.81
C ILE A 51 -15.57 6.83 8.22
N MET A 52 -14.62 6.82 7.29
CA MET A 52 -13.30 6.21 7.43
C MET A 52 -12.20 7.08 6.83
N TYR A 53 -11.25 7.48 7.68
CA TYR A 53 -10.12 8.35 7.32
C TYR A 53 -9.34 7.84 6.10
N GLY A 54 -9.25 8.66 5.05
CA GLY A 54 -8.49 8.36 3.82
C GLY A 54 -9.08 7.25 2.95
N VAL A 55 -10.24 6.68 3.34
CA VAL A 55 -10.99 5.72 2.52
C VAL A 55 -12.12 6.45 1.79
N ASN A 56 -13.04 7.06 2.53
CA ASN A 56 -14.13 7.88 1.99
C ASN A 56 -14.16 9.31 2.56
N THR A 57 -13.08 9.70 3.24
CA THR A 57 -12.83 11.10 3.60
C THR A 57 -11.60 11.62 2.88
N GLY A 58 -11.40 12.94 2.92
CA GLY A 58 -10.08 13.52 2.68
C GLY A 58 -9.05 13.07 3.73
N ILE A 59 -7.81 13.55 3.59
CA ILE A 59 -6.73 13.33 4.56
C ILE A 59 -6.18 14.66 5.09
N GLY A 60 -5.46 14.62 6.20
CA GLY A 60 -4.90 15.82 6.83
C GLY A 60 -5.99 16.83 7.18
N GLU A 61 -5.84 18.06 6.68
CA GLU A 61 -6.82 19.15 6.90
C GLU A 61 -8.22 18.82 6.38
N PHE A 62 -8.34 17.97 5.36
CA PHE A 62 -9.63 17.57 4.78
C PHE A 62 -10.21 16.29 5.40
N SER A 63 -9.71 15.85 6.55
CA SER A 63 -10.13 14.60 7.22
C SER A 63 -11.61 14.56 7.61
N GLU A 64 -12.24 15.72 7.81
CA GLU A 64 -13.66 15.83 8.14
C GLU A 64 -14.58 15.90 6.91
N VAL A 65 -14.01 15.97 5.70
CA VAL A 65 -14.77 16.05 4.45
C VAL A 65 -15.07 14.63 3.96
N VAL A 66 -16.35 14.26 3.95
CA VAL A 66 -16.84 13.01 3.34
C VAL A 66 -16.95 13.17 1.83
N LEU A 67 -16.41 12.22 1.08
CA LEU A 67 -16.36 12.22 -0.38
C LEU A 67 -17.51 11.38 -0.96
N THR A 68 -18.01 11.77 -2.14
CA THR A 68 -18.91 10.91 -2.93
C THR A 68 -18.12 9.77 -3.60
N ASP A 69 -18.81 8.73 -4.06
CA ASP A 69 -18.17 7.56 -4.69
C ASP A 69 -17.31 7.94 -5.93
N GLU A 70 -17.77 8.89 -6.74
CA GLU A 70 -17.01 9.43 -7.87
C GLU A 70 -15.76 10.19 -7.39
N GLN A 71 -15.93 11.03 -6.35
CA GLN A 71 -14.84 11.79 -5.76
C GLN A 71 -13.79 10.88 -5.12
N ILE A 72 -14.17 9.74 -4.54
CA ILE A 72 -13.23 8.77 -3.96
C ILE A 72 -12.25 8.29 -5.03
N GLN A 73 -12.72 7.91 -6.22
CA GLN A 73 -11.84 7.41 -7.28
C GLN A 73 -10.84 8.49 -7.76
N GLU A 74 -11.32 9.71 -7.99
CA GLU A 74 -10.46 10.82 -8.38
C GLU A 74 -9.49 11.22 -7.26
N PHE A 75 -9.98 11.26 -6.03
CA PHE A 75 -9.20 11.61 -4.85
C PHE A 75 -8.02 10.66 -4.64
N GLN A 76 -8.21 9.34 -4.73
CA GLN A 76 -7.11 8.37 -4.57
C GLN A 76 -6.01 8.57 -5.62
N LYS A 77 -6.37 8.97 -6.85
CA LYS A 77 -5.39 9.32 -7.89
C LYS A 77 -4.66 10.61 -7.57
N TYR A 78 -5.39 11.68 -7.23
CA TYR A 78 -4.79 12.98 -6.91
C TYR A 78 -3.97 12.97 -5.63
N LEU A 79 -4.32 12.11 -4.68
CA LEU A 79 -3.56 11.89 -3.46
C LEU A 79 -2.10 11.54 -3.78
N ILE A 80 -1.89 10.60 -4.71
CA ILE A 80 -0.55 10.21 -5.18
C ILE A 80 0.16 11.42 -5.80
N TYR A 81 -0.50 12.15 -6.70
CA TYR A 81 0.13 13.28 -7.40
C TYR A 81 0.50 14.44 -6.48
N ASN A 82 -0.36 14.76 -5.52
CA ASN A 82 -0.12 15.87 -4.59
C ASN A 82 0.98 15.55 -3.57
N HIS A 83 1.24 14.27 -3.29
CA HIS A 83 2.29 13.84 -2.35
C HIS A 83 3.58 13.40 -3.05
N ALA A 84 3.59 13.29 -4.38
CA ALA A 84 4.77 13.03 -5.19
C ALA A 84 5.67 14.29 -5.30
N ALA A 85 6.10 14.81 -4.15
CA ALA A 85 6.87 16.05 -4.01
C ALA A 85 8.33 15.80 -3.61
N GLY A 86 8.85 14.58 -3.81
CA GLY A 86 10.25 14.27 -3.61
C GLY A 86 11.15 15.06 -4.56
N ILE A 87 12.28 15.57 -4.06
CA ILE A 87 13.25 16.37 -4.82
C ILE A 87 14.65 15.78 -4.71
N GLY A 88 15.54 16.14 -5.64
CA GLY A 88 16.93 15.69 -5.67
C GLY A 88 17.16 14.51 -6.62
N ASP A 89 18.29 13.84 -6.44
CA ASP A 89 18.68 12.70 -7.29
C ASP A 89 17.80 11.48 -7.03
N PRO A 90 17.54 10.65 -8.06
CA PRO A 90 16.84 9.39 -7.88
C PRO A 90 17.53 8.48 -6.86
N ALA A 91 16.73 7.84 -6.00
CA ALA A 91 17.26 6.85 -5.07
C ALA A 91 17.88 5.65 -5.85
N PRO A 92 18.99 5.06 -5.35
CA PRO A 92 19.54 3.84 -5.92
C PRO A 92 18.50 2.72 -6.04
N ILE A 93 18.56 1.95 -7.13
CA ILE A 93 17.58 0.89 -7.43
C ILE A 93 17.44 -0.11 -6.26
N GLU A 94 18.54 -0.46 -5.59
CA GLU A 94 18.50 -1.36 -4.44
C GLU A 94 17.67 -0.78 -3.27
N TYR A 95 17.69 0.54 -3.05
CA TYR A 95 16.93 1.17 -1.98
C TYR A 95 15.44 1.19 -2.32
N VAL A 96 15.11 1.47 -3.59
CA VAL A 96 13.72 1.40 -4.09
C VAL A 96 13.18 -0.02 -3.97
N ARG A 97 13.94 -1.04 -4.38
CA ARG A 97 13.54 -2.45 -4.24
C ARG A 97 13.37 -2.85 -2.78
N GLY A 98 14.26 -2.39 -1.90
CA GLY A 98 14.15 -2.62 -0.46
C GLY A 98 12.91 -1.98 0.15
N ALA A 99 12.54 -0.76 -0.29
CA ALA A 99 11.32 -0.09 0.18
C ALA A 99 10.02 -0.72 -0.34
N MET A 100 10.07 -1.45 -1.46
CA MET A 100 8.91 -2.16 -2.03
C MET A 100 8.69 -3.57 -1.44
N ALA A 101 9.69 -4.12 -0.75
CA ALA A 101 9.67 -5.47 -0.16
C ALA A 101 9.07 -5.45 1.25
#